data_AF-A0A432MKP5-F1
#
_entry.id   AF-A0A432MKP5-F1
#
_cell.length_a   1.000
_cell.length_b   1.000
_cell.length_c   1.000
_cell.angle_alpha   90.00
_cell.angle_beta   90.00
_cell.angle_gamma   90.00
#
_symmetry.space_group_name_H-M   'P 1'
#
loop_
_entity.id
_entity.type
_entity.pdbx_description
1 polymer ?
#
loop_
_entity_poly.entity_id
_entity_poly.type
_entity_poly.pdbx_seq_one_letter_code
_entity_poly.pdbx_strand_id
1 'polypeptide(L)'
;MAQTGIPIQHDGKTYFGYCQMYSGRIAADPERFTKAKDPITGVTMDKPTAFIYGFRGRAYYFESEATRGQFGKVPQWYAVDRRSKSEASVGVRE
;
A
#
# COMPACT_ATOMS: atom_id res chain seq x y z
N MET A 1 -0.59 -18.46 -12.15
CA MET A 1 0.11 -18.70 -10.86
C MET A 1 0.07 -17.39 -10.10
N ALA A 2 -0.69 -17.29 -9.01
CA ALA A 2 -0.76 -16.06 -8.22
C ALA A 2 0.65 -15.72 -7.70
N GLN A 3 1.06 -14.46 -7.81
CA GLN A 3 2.32 -13.97 -7.25
C GLN A 3 2.22 -14.08 -5.72
N THR A 4 2.58 -15.24 -5.17
CA THR A 4 2.65 -15.48 -3.74
C THR A 4 3.73 -14.57 -3.19
N GLY A 5 3.32 -13.48 -2.53
CA GLY A 5 4.26 -12.63 -1.82
C GLY A 5 5.06 -13.47 -0.82
N ILE A 6 6.33 -13.13 -0.62
CA ILE A 6 7.19 -13.79 0.38
C ILE A 6 6.68 -13.34 1.76
N PRO A 7 6.25 -14.27 2.63
CA PRO A 7 5.85 -13.93 3.99
C PRO A 7 7.09 -13.49 4.79
N ILE A 8 7.00 -12.32 5.41
CA ILE A 8 8.03 -11.69 6.21
C ILE A 8 7.42 -11.44 7.58
N GLN A 9 7.96 -12.09 8.61
CA GLN A 9 7.57 -11.82 9.97
C GLN A 9 8.25 -10.54 10.46
N HIS A 10 7.47 -9.60 10.98
CA HIS A 10 7.95 -8.41 11.65
C HIS A 10 6.99 -8.09 12.80
N ASP A 11 7.52 -7.91 14.01
CA ASP A 11 6.73 -7.59 15.21
C ASP A 11 5.58 -8.61 15.48
N GLY A 12 5.83 -9.90 15.24
CA GLY A 12 4.82 -10.95 15.39
C GLY A 12 3.71 -10.97 14.31
N LYS A 13 3.75 -10.06 13.34
CA LYS A 13 2.81 -9.97 12.21
C LYS A 13 3.45 -10.43 10.90
N THR A 14 2.66 -11.03 10.01
CA THR A 14 3.12 -11.50 8.69
C THR A 14 2.83 -10.46 7.62
N TYR A 15 3.88 -9.96 6.98
CA TYR A 15 3.81 -9.03 5.84
C TYR A 15 4.22 -9.75 4.56
N PHE A 16 3.61 -9.40 3.43
CA PHE A 16 3.93 -10.02 2.15
C PHE A 16 4.78 -9.07 1.30
N GLY A 17 6.04 -9.44 1.11
CA GLY A 17 7.01 -8.70 0.30
C GLY A 17 7.24 -9.34 -1.06
N TYR A 18 7.74 -8.55 -2.01
CA TYR A 18 8.14 -9.07 -3.33
C TYR A 18 9.56 -9.67 -3.34
N CYS A 19 10.39 -9.36 -2.33
CA CYS A 19 11.78 -9.82 -2.23
C CYS A 19 12.24 -9.83 -0.76
N GLN A 20 13.27 -10.61 -0.42
CA GLN A 20 13.85 -10.69 0.93
C GLN A 20 14.33 -9.31 1.45
N MET A 21 14.77 -8.41 0.57
CA MET A 21 15.13 -7.02 0.94
C MET A 21 13.94 -6.20 1.48
N TYR A 22 12.70 -6.67 1.31
CA TYR A 22 11.52 -6.01 1.83
C TYR A 22 11.48 -6.03 3.37
N SER A 23 12.12 -7.01 4.03
CA SER A 23 12.23 -7.04 5.50
C SER A 23 13.07 -5.88 6.03
N GLY A 24 14.21 -5.59 5.39
CA GLY A 24 15.06 -4.45 5.75
C GLY A 24 14.36 -3.11 5.54
N ARG A 25 13.49 -3.01 4.51
CA ARG A 25 12.64 -1.83 4.29
C ARG A 25 11.58 -1.67 5.38
N ILE A 26 10.93 -2.76 5.79
CA ILE A 26 10.01 -2.74 6.93
C ILE A 26 10.74 -2.30 8.20
N ALA A 27 11.95 -2.80 8.45
CA ALA A 27 12.74 -2.38 9.62
C ALA A 27 13.16 -0.89 9.54
N ALA A 28 13.49 -0.38 8.35
CA ALA A 28 13.90 1.00 8.15
C ALA A 28 12.75 2.00 8.26
N ASP A 29 11.55 1.64 7.79
CA ASP A 29 10.36 2.50 7.86
C ASP A 29 9.09 1.66 8.12
N PRO A 30 8.93 1.18 9.36
CA PRO A 30 7.84 0.26 9.69
C PRO A 30 6.50 0.92 9.42
N GLU A 31 6.29 2.19 9.74
CA GLU A 31 5.01 2.84 9.50
C GLU A 31 4.61 2.85 8.03
N ARG A 32 5.52 3.16 7.11
CA ARG A 32 5.22 3.20 5.66
C ARG A 32 5.04 1.83 5.04
N PHE A 33 5.74 0.82 5.54
CA PHE A 33 5.69 -0.53 4.96
C PHE A 33 4.66 -1.44 5.64
N THR A 34 4.31 -1.20 6.90
CA THR A 34 3.29 -1.95 7.65
C THR A 34 1.90 -1.32 7.63
N LYS A 35 1.81 0.01 7.53
CA LYS A 35 0.52 0.72 7.47
C LYS A 35 0.15 1.08 6.04
N ALA A 36 -1.14 1.12 5.76
CA ALA A 36 -1.69 1.64 4.53
C ALA A 36 -2.80 2.65 4.84
N LYS A 37 -3.05 3.53 3.88
CA LYS A 37 -4.08 4.55 3.98
C LYS A 37 -5.22 4.20 3.03
N ASP A 38 -6.43 4.12 3.56
CA ASP A 38 -7.64 3.93 2.76
C ASP A 38 -7.83 5.17 1.86
N PRO A 39 -7.94 5.01 0.53
CA PRO A 39 -8.10 6.15 -0.39
C PRO A 39 -9.51 6.75 -0.38
N ILE A 40 -10.49 6.07 0.23
CA ILE A 40 -11.88 6.50 0.37
C ILE A 40 -12.05 7.34 1.65
N THR A 41 -11.67 6.78 2.80
CA THR A 41 -11.87 7.44 4.11
C THR A 41 -10.65 8.23 4.59
N GLY A 42 -9.46 7.90 4.07
CA GLY A 42 -8.21 8.50 4.53
C GLY A 42 -7.70 7.94 5.85
N VAL A 43 -8.32 6.89 6.40
CA VAL A 43 -7.88 6.23 7.63
C VAL A 43 -6.59 5.45 7.38
N THR A 44 -5.67 5.51 8.34
CA THR A 44 -4.45 4.70 8.34
C THR A 44 -4.70 3.41 9.12
N MET A 45 -4.40 2.27 8.53
CA MET A 45 -4.59 0.94 9.12
C MET A 45 -3.41 0.00 8.84
N ASP A 46 -3.34 -1.11 9.55
CA ASP A 46 -2.37 -2.17 9.29
C ASP A 46 -2.68 -2.90 7.97
N LYS A 47 -1.67 -3.02 7.08
CA LYS A 47 -1.75 -3.83 5.86
C LYS A 47 -2.15 -5.31 6.07
N PRO A 48 -1.69 -6.03 7.11
CA PRO A 48 -2.04 -7.44 7.29
C PRO A 48 -3.54 -7.69 7.51
N THR A 49 -4.27 -6.71 8.06
CA THR A 49 -5.72 -6.81 8.30
C THR A 49 -6.56 -6.10 7.24
N ALA A 50 -5.92 -5.41 6.30
CA ALA A 50 -6.59 -4.62 5.27
C ALA A 50 -7.11 -5.48 4.11
N PHE A 51 -8.23 -5.05 3.53
CA PHE A 51 -8.74 -5.61 2.29
C PHE A 51 -7.93 -5.09 1.11
N ILE A 52 -7.59 -5.95 0.15
CA ILE A 52 -6.73 -5.61 -0.99
C ILE A 52 -7.57 -5.53 -2.28
N TYR A 53 -7.33 -4.50 -3.09
CA TYR A 53 -7.87 -4.37 -4.45
C TYR A 53 -6.77 -4.04 -5.44
N GLY A 54 -6.63 -4.86 -6.48
CA GLY A 54 -5.69 -4.61 -7.58
C GLY A 54 -6.30 -3.69 -8.64
N PHE A 55 -5.73 -2.52 -8.86
CA PHE A 55 -6.15 -1.61 -9.93
C PHE A 55 -4.94 -0.99 -10.65
N ARG A 56 -4.92 -1.07 -11.99
CA ARG A 56 -3.83 -0.58 -12.86
C ARG A 56 -2.42 -1.05 -12.42
N GLY A 57 -2.30 -2.32 -12.03
CA GLY A 57 -1.03 -2.91 -11.60
C GLY A 57 -0.55 -2.44 -10.22
N ARG A 58 -1.42 -1.81 -9.43
CA ARG A 58 -1.15 -1.40 -8.03
C ARG A 58 -2.12 -2.06 -7.08
N ALA A 59 -1.65 -2.41 -5.89
CA ALA A 59 -2.48 -2.85 -4.79
C ALA A 59 -2.92 -1.64 -3.96
N TYR A 60 -4.23 -1.49 -3.78
CA TYR A 60 -4.85 -0.55 -2.86
C TYR A 60 -5.36 -1.33 -1.65
N TYR A 61 -5.29 -0.70 -0.48
CA TYR A 61 -5.67 -1.29 0.79
C TYR A 61 -6.87 -0.53 1.36
N PHE A 62 -7.81 -1.26 1.96
CA PHE A 62 -9.08 -0.74 2.46
C PHE A 62 -9.36 -1.23 3.88
N GLU A 63 -9.97 -0.38 4.69
CA GLU A 63 -10.30 -0.72 6.09
C GLU A 63 -11.44 -1.74 6.17
N SER A 64 -12.28 -1.78 5.13
CA SER A 64 -13.48 -2.62 5.10
C SER A 64 -13.85 -3.00 3.67
N GLU A 65 -14.63 -4.07 3.53
CA GLU A 65 -15.14 -4.50 2.23
C GLU A 65 -16.03 -3.42 1.59
N ALA A 66 -16.74 -2.62 2.39
CA ALA A 66 -17.56 -1.52 1.92
C ALA A 66 -16.75 -0.47 1.15
N THR A 67 -15.62 0.01 1.70
CA THR A 67 -14.76 1.00 1.03
C THR A 67 -14.06 0.40 -0.18
N ARG A 68 -13.64 -0.88 -0.08
CA ARG A 68 -13.13 -1.65 -1.23
C ARG A 68 -14.17 -1.70 -2.38
N GLY A 69 -15.43 -1.97 -2.05
CA GLY A 69 -16.52 -2.02 -3.02
C GLY A 69 -16.81 -0.66 -3.65
N GLN A 70 -16.80 0.41 -2.84
CA GLN A 70 -16.96 1.78 -3.33
C GLN A 70 -15.82 2.17 -4.29
N PHE A 71 -14.58 1.80 -3.95
CA PHE A 71 -13.44 1.98 -4.84
C PHE A 71 -13.63 1.24 -6.15
N GLY A 72 -14.08 -0.02 -6.13
CA GLY A 72 -14.32 -0.81 -7.35
C GLY A 72 -15.38 -0.22 -8.29
N LYS A 73 -16.33 0.58 -7.79
CA LYS A 73 -17.36 1.26 -8.62
C LYS A 73 -16.78 2.42 -9.42
N VAL A 74 -15.89 3.21 -8.82
CA VAL A 74 -15.32 4.43 -9.44
C VAL A 74 -13.83 4.59 -9.09
N PRO A 75 -12.98 3.61 -9.43
CA PRO A 75 -11.59 3.59 -8.97
C PRO A 75 -10.78 4.75 -9.54
N GLN A 76 -11.13 5.24 -10.72
CA GLN A 76 -10.47 6.37 -11.40
C GLN A 76 -10.49 7.69 -10.59
N TRP A 77 -11.47 7.89 -9.70
CA TRP A 77 -11.58 9.12 -8.89
C TRP A 77 -10.65 9.08 -7.67
N TYR A 78 -10.42 7.88 -7.13
CA TYR A 78 -9.65 7.65 -5.91
C TYR A 78 -8.21 7.18 -6.18
N ALA A 79 -7.98 6.57 -7.34
CA ALA A 79 -6.67 6.11 -7.78
C ALA A 79 -5.79 7.30 -8.17
N VAL A 80 -5.24 8.00 -7.17
CA VAL A 80 -4.27 9.07 -7.40
C VAL A 80 -3.00 8.44 -7.97
N ASP A 81 -2.67 8.74 -9.21
CA ASP A 81 -1.42 8.28 -9.79
C ASP A 81 -0.26 9.04 -9.14
N ARG A 82 0.37 8.43 -8.13
CA ARG A 82 1.56 9.01 -7.48
C ARG A 82 2.76 9.19 -8.42
N ARG A 83 2.72 8.72 -9.68
CA ARG A 83 3.77 9.04 -10.65
C ARG A 83 3.77 10.53 -10.99
N SER A 84 2.65 11.22 -10.83
CA SER A 84 2.55 12.68 -11.03
C SER A 84 3.01 13.51 -9.83
N LYS A 85 3.39 12.89 -8.69
CA LYS A 85 3.88 13.59 -7.49
C LYS A 85 5.30 13.20 -7.07
N SER A 86 6.09 12.67 -8.02
CA SER A 86 7.55 12.51 -7.90
C SER A 86 8.30 13.55 -8.73
N GLU A 87 7.74 14.76 -8.85
CA GLU A 87 8.40 15.94 -9.45
C GLU A 87 8.19 17.20 -8.59
N ALA A 88 7.94 17.04 -7.29
CA ALA A 88 7.72 18.16 -6.36
C ALA A 88 8.46 18.01 -5.02
N SER A 89 9.41 17.08 -4.88
CA SER A 89 10.16 16.92 -3.61
C SER A 89 11.62 16.46 -3.77
N VAL A 90 12.24 16.65 -4.93
CA VAL A 90 13.70 16.70 -5.04
C VAL A 90 14.06 18.07 -5.56
N GLY A 91 14.24 19.01 -4.62
CA GLY A 91 14.88 20.28 -4.93
C GLY A 91 16.40 20.11 -4.81
N VAL A 92 17.13 20.55 -5.83
CA VAL A 92 18.43 21.20 -5.66
C VAL A 92 18.41 22.40 -6.60
N ARG A 93 18.42 23.59 -6.00
CA ARG A 93 18.79 24.86 -6.62
C ARG A 93 20.22 25.10 -6.16
N GLU A 94 21.14 25.26 -7.09
CA GLU A 94 22.42 25.97 -6.92
C GLU A 94 22.59 26.90 -8.13
#